data_AF-A0A1I4JE65-F1
#
_entry.id   AF-A0A1I4JE65-F1
#
_cell.length_a   1.000
_cell.length_b   1.000
_cell.length_c   1.000
_cell.angle_alpha   90.00
_cell.angle_beta   90.00
_cell.angle_gamma   90.00
#
_symmetry.space_group_name_H-M   'P 1'
#
loop_
_entity.id
_entity.type
_entity.pdbx_description
1 polymer ?
#
loop_
_entity_poly.entity_id
_entity_poly.type
_entity_poly.pdbx_seq_one_letter_code
_entity_poly.pdbx_strand_id
1 'polypeptide(L)'
;MRVLVTGGAGYIGSHTLLELLASNHEIVVLDNFSNSTVGVLDHVQRLSNKSTQLEIGDIRDEQALNRIMHAFRPEAVVHFAGLKSVGESREIPLEYYDVNVSGTRTLLSAMDSVACRRMIFSSSAAVYGSSSVMPCNEDEPRDPSSVYGRTKMVAEDLLMAWAGSQPEAAAVLLRYFNPVGAHPSALIGEAPQGEPNNLMPLIAQVASGKRSHLSIFGDDYDTPDGTCLRDYIHVVDLAKAHVAALNYSSRQVGARAFNVGTGQNYSVREMVDAFARASARPIRVEVVARRHDDLLDQGETCSENRVARLASIAGIAAQIGYKRRPGQYGGKPAIVADNTLDRQFEVDAPDRVWVTDITYIRTHEGWSYLAVVIDLFSRRIVGWSMQSRMTTDLALQALLSAVWRRKPKTKVMIHSDQGSQFTSKEWQSFLGKHNLIASMSRRGNCHDNAVAESFFQLLKRERIRRRTYQTRDAARQDVFDYIEMFYNPTRKHTNNGMLSPVDYEFKQQRMNAAGV
;
A
#
# COMPACT_ATOMS: atom_id res chain seq x y z
N MET A 1 -37.90 14.44 3.93
CA MET A 1 -37.42 14.06 5.28
C MET A 1 -36.17 14.85 5.61
N ARG A 2 -35.96 15.13 6.89
CA ARG A 2 -34.69 15.60 7.45
C ARG A 2 -33.74 14.42 7.68
N VAL A 3 -32.58 14.44 7.05
CA VAL A 3 -31.62 13.33 7.06
C VAL A 3 -30.27 13.81 7.58
N LEU A 4 -29.78 13.19 8.65
CA LEU A 4 -28.39 13.36 9.08
C LEU A 4 -27.52 12.37 8.32
N VAL A 5 -26.51 12.86 7.60
CA VAL A 5 -25.56 12.04 6.84
C VAL A 5 -24.18 12.15 7.48
N THR A 6 -23.77 11.10 8.19
CA THR A 6 -22.42 11.05 8.78
C THR A 6 -21.43 10.53 7.74
N GLY A 7 -20.22 11.07 7.69
CA GLY A 7 -19.22 10.72 6.66
C GLY A 7 -19.62 11.18 5.25
N GLY A 8 -20.49 12.20 5.17
CA GLY A 8 -21.09 12.66 3.91
C GLY A 8 -20.11 13.30 2.93
N ALA A 9 -18.94 13.74 3.38
CA ALA A 9 -17.90 14.26 2.48
C ALA A 9 -17.00 13.14 1.90
N GLY A 10 -17.14 11.91 2.38
CA GLY A 10 -16.45 10.74 1.85
C GLY A 10 -16.96 10.29 0.48
N TYR A 11 -16.28 9.32 -0.13
CA TYR A 11 -16.54 8.87 -1.50
C TYR A 11 -18.01 8.47 -1.76
N ILE A 12 -18.57 7.51 -1.01
CA ILE A 12 -19.96 7.05 -1.24
C ILE A 12 -20.95 8.09 -0.69
N GLY A 13 -20.61 8.73 0.42
CA GLY A 13 -21.41 9.77 1.05
C GLY A 13 -21.72 10.91 0.09
N SER A 14 -20.71 11.45 -0.59
CA SER A 14 -20.86 12.60 -1.48
C SER A 14 -21.77 12.32 -2.67
N HIS A 15 -21.73 11.09 -3.22
CA HIS A 15 -22.63 10.66 -4.28
C HIS A 15 -24.06 10.50 -3.74
N THR A 16 -24.21 9.95 -2.53
CA THR A 16 -25.51 9.79 -1.89
C THR A 16 -26.16 11.13 -1.57
N LEU A 17 -25.37 12.16 -1.22
CA LEU A 17 -25.89 13.52 -1.03
C LEU A 17 -26.59 14.05 -2.28
N LEU A 18 -26.03 13.82 -3.48
CA LEU A 18 -26.66 14.26 -4.73
C LEU A 18 -28.04 13.60 -4.93
N GLU A 19 -28.13 12.29 -4.71
CA GLU A 19 -29.38 11.54 -4.88
C GLU A 19 -30.44 11.93 -3.83
N LEU A 20 -30.02 12.20 -2.58
CA LEU A 20 -30.90 12.69 -1.52
C LEU A 20 -31.38 14.13 -1.80
N LEU A 21 -30.51 15.01 -2.28
CA LEU A 21 -30.87 16.38 -2.65
C LEU A 21 -31.80 16.41 -3.87
N ALA A 22 -31.59 15.53 -4.85
CA ALA A 22 -32.48 15.35 -5.99
C ALA A 22 -33.88 14.91 -5.54
N SER A 23 -33.97 14.11 -4.47
CA SER A 23 -35.22 13.66 -3.85
C SER A 23 -35.81 14.67 -2.84
N ASN A 24 -35.31 15.91 -2.81
CA ASN A 24 -35.78 17.00 -1.95
C ASN A 24 -35.71 16.72 -0.44
N HIS A 25 -34.75 15.90 0.00
CA HIS A 25 -34.46 15.77 1.43
C HIS A 25 -33.70 17.00 1.95
N GLU A 26 -33.98 17.38 3.20
CA GLU A 26 -33.21 18.37 3.93
C GLU A 26 -32.07 17.65 4.66
N ILE A 27 -30.85 18.16 4.56
CA ILE A 27 -29.66 17.38 4.93
C ILE A 27 -28.72 18.19 5.83
N VAL A 28 -28.30 17.56 6.93
CA VAL A 28 -27.11 17.92 7.70
C VAL A 28 -26.03 16.87 7.45
N VAL A 29 -24.83 17.33 7.09
CA VAL A 29 -23.63 16.49 6.97
C VAL A 29 -22.83 16.60 8.25
N LEU A 30 -22.46 15.47 8.84
CA LEU A 30 -21.48 15.39 9.93
C LEU A 30 -20.22 14.69 9.42
N ASP A 31 -19.08 15.37 9.41
CA ASP A 31 -17.81 14.80 8.96
C ASP A 31 -16.63 15.40 9.73
N ASN A 32 -15.63 14.59 10.07
CA ASN A 32 -14.39 15.06 10.71
C ASN A 32 -13.25 15.28 9.71
N PHE A 33 -13.48 15.01 8.42
CA PHE A 33 -12.53 15.12 7.32
C PHE A 33 -11.25 14.29 7.45
N SER A 34 -11.28 13.23 8.27
CA SER A 34 -10.14 12.31 8.47
C SER A 34 -9.68 11.62 7.19
N ASN A 35 -10.57 11.43 6.20
CA ASN A 35 -10.24 10.85 4.89
C ASN A 35 -11.06 11.48 3.75
N SER A 36 -11.40 12.76 3.89
CA SER A 36 -12.19 13.54 2.93
C SER A 36 -11.77 15.01 2.99
N THR A 37 -12.29 15.87 2.11
CA THR A 37 -11.98 17.30 2.14
C THR A 37 -13.25 18.13 2.05
N VAL A 38 -13.25 19.30 2.69
CA VAL A 38 -14.40 20.22 2.69
C VAL A 38 -14.83 20.58 1.26
N GLY A 39 -13.88 20.74 0.34
CA GLY A 39 -14.14 21.12 -1.05
C GLY A 39 -15.03 20.13 -1.83
N VAL A 40 -15.17 18.88 -1.37
CA VAL A 40 -16.12 17.93 -1.98
C VAL A 40 -17.56 18.44 -1.86
N LEU A 41 -17.91 19.11 -0.77
CA LEU A 41 -19.26 19.65 -0.56
C LEU A 41 -19.55 20.84 -1.47
N ASP A 42 -18.54 21.64 -1.85
CA ASP A 42 -18.70 22.69 -2.86
C ASP A 42 -19.08 22.09 -4.22
N HIS A 43 -18.48 20.95 -4.58
CA HIS A 43 -18.84 20.23 -5.81
C HIS A 43 -20.26 19.65 -5.75
N VAL A 44 -20.66 19.09 -4.59
CA VAL A 44 -22.04 18.64 -4.36
C VAL A 44 -23.03 19.80 -4.52
N GLN A 45 -22.72 20.97 -3.95
CA GLN A 45 -23.56 22.15 -4.07
C GLN A 45 -23.69 22.63 -5.52
N ARG A 46 -22.58 22.70 -6.26
CA ARG A 46 -22.58 23.08 -7.68
C ARG A 46 -23.37 22.13 -8.56
N LEU A 47 -23.31 20.83 -8.28
CA LEU A 47 -24.02 19.81 -9.06
C LEU A 47 -25.51 19.74 -8.77
N SER A 48 -25.89 19.96 -7.50
CA SER A 48 -27.29 19.87 -7.07
C SER A 48 -28.04 21.20 -7.13
N ASN A 49 -27.34 22.33 -7.25
CA ASN A 49 -27.85 23.68 -7.02
C ASN A 49 -28.53 23.84 -5.65
N LYS A 50 -28.14 23.03 -4.66
CA LYS A 50 -28.68 23.02 -3.29
C LYS A 50 -27.53 22.93 -2.29
N SER A 51 -27.68 23.59 -1.15
CA SER A 51 -26.72 23.52 -0.06
C SER A 51 -27.14 22.51 1.01
N THR A 52 -26.16 21.89 1.66
CA THR A 52 -26.35 21.10 2.89
C THR A 52 -25.80 21.89 4.07
N GLN A 53 -26.41 21.74 5.26
CA GLN A 53 -25.75 22.20 6.48
C GLN A 53 -24.55 21.27 6.77
N LEU A 54 -23.45 21.85 7.25
CA LEU A 54 -22.24 21.12 7.62
C LEU A 54 -21.98 21.29 9.11
N GLU A 55 -21.79 20.17 9.80
CA GLU A 55 -21.32 20.07 11.17
C GLU A 55 -19.96 19.36 11.15
N ILE A 56 -18.92 20.04 11.63
CA ILE A 56 -17.57 19.46 11.71
C ILE A 56 -17.42 18.81 13.08
N GLY A 57 -17.24 17.48 13.10
CA GLY A 57 -17.17 16.75 14.35
C GLY A 57 -16.98 15.26 14.17
N ASP A 58 -16.65 14.59 15.27
CA ASP A 58 -16.45 13.14 15.32
C ASP A 58 -17.71 12.45 15.85
N ILE A 59 -18.05 11.28 15.30
CA ILE A 59 -19.20 10.48 15.75
C ILE A 59 -19.01 9.90 17.17
N ARG A 60 -17.80 9.97 17.73
CA ARG A 60 -17.53 9.60 19.12
C ARG A 60 -17.82 10.74 20.10
N ASP A 61 -17.96 11.98 19.61
CA ASP A 61 -18.30 13.13 20.45
C ASP A 61 -19.81 13.15 20.75
N GLU A 62 -20.16 12.57 21.89
CA GLU A 62 -21.53 12.49 22.38
C GLU A 62 -22.19 13.86 22.54
N GLN A 63 -21.43 14.86 23.01
CA GLN A 63 -21.98 16.21 23.21
C GLN A 63 -22.28 16.88 21.87
N ALA A 64 -21.37 16.77 20.90
CA ALA A 64 -21.61 17.29 19.57
C ALA A 64 -22.81 16.60 18.91
N LEU A 65 -22.89 15.27 18.96
CA LEU A 65 -24.03 14.52 18.42
C LEU A 65 -25.35 14.91 19.06
N ASN A 66 -25.42 15.03 20.39
CA ASN A 66 -26.65 15.45 21.07
C ASN A 66 -27.06 16.86 20.65
N ARG A 67 -26.12 17.81 20.52
CA ARG A 67 -26.42 19.17 20.02
C ARG A 67 -27.02 19.12 18.60
N ILE A 68 -26.39 18.37 17.68
CA ILE A 68 -26.83 18.25 16.29
C ILE A 68 -28.22 17.60 16.23
N MET A 69 -28.43 16.50 16.95
CA MET A 69 -29.70 15.77 16.99
C MET A 69 -30.83 16.66 17.53
N HIS A 70 -30.61 17.39 18.63
CA HIS A 70 -31.64 18.26 19.21
C HIS A 70 -31.96 19.49 18.34
N ALA A 71 -30.95 20.07 17.67
CA ALA A 71 -31.13 21.22 16.81
C ALA A 71 -31.83 20.85 15.50
N PHE A 72 -31.38 19.80 14.82
CA PHE A 72 -31.88 19.42 13.50
C PHE A 72 -33.11 18.51 13.56
N ARG A 73 -33.23 17.68 14.60
CA ARG A 73 -34.27 16.65 14.77
C ARG A 73 -34.47 15.80 13.51
N PRO A 74 -33.43 15.06 13.08
CA PRO A 74 -33.52 14.21 11.89
C PRO A 74 -34.61 13.15 12.04
N GLU A 75 -35.26 12.82 10.93
CA GLU A 75 -36.22 11.71 10.84
C GLU A 75 -35.53 10.39 10.48
N ALA A 76 -34.31 10.48 9.93
CA ALA A 76 -33.46 9.35 9.58
C ALA A 76 -31.98 9.73 9.61
N VAL A 77 -31.13 8.72 9.81
CA VAL A 77 -29.67 8.83 9.71
C VAL A 77 -29.17 7.91 8.61
N VAL A 78 -28.26 8.42 7.77
CA VAL A 78 -27.44 7.61 6.84
C VAL A 78 -26.01 7.63 7.36
N HIS A 79 -25.50 6.45 7.73
CA HIS A 79 -24.25 6.32 8.48
C HIS A 79 -23.11 5.75 7.63
N PHE A 80 -22.31 6.65 7.01
CA PHE A 80 -21.08 6.29 6.29
C PHE A 80 -19.81 6.43 7.12
N ALA A 81 -19.82 7.26 8.17
CA ALA A 81 -18.63 7.55 8.97
C ALA A 81 -18.02 6.26 9.53
N GLY A 82 -16.75 6.02 9.21
CA GLY A 82 -16.01 4.85 9.65
C GLY A 82 -14.70 4.69 8.90
N LEU A 83 -13.74 4.04 9.55
CA LEU A 83 -12.48 3.63 8.93
C LEU A 83 -12.71 2.39 8.05
N LYS A 84 -12.12 2.38 6.85
CA LYS A 84 -12.45 1.40 5.79
C LYS A 84 -11.28 0.56 5.25
N SER A 85 -10.04 0.82 5.67
CA SER A 85 -8.86 0.17 5.09
C SER A 85 -8.60 -1.18 5.78
N VAL A 86 -8.78 -2.27 5.03
CA VAL A 86 -8.55 -3.63 5.55
C VAL A 86 -7.11 -3.81 6.04
N GLY A 87 -6.12 -3.29 5.31
CA GLY A 87 -4.70 -3.37 5.69
C GLY A 87 -4.41 -2.62 6.98
N GLU A 88 -4.83 -1.36 7.07
CA GLU A 88 -4.62 -0.49 8.23
C GLU A 88 -5.36 -1.01 9.48
N SER A 89 -6.54 -1.63 9.32
CA SER A 89 -7.30 -2.20 10.43
C SER A 89 -6.53 -3.27 11.21
N ARG A 90 -5.52 -3.90 10.59
CA ARG A 90 -4.61 -4.85 11.27
C ARG A 90 -3.53 -4.15 12.10
N GLU A 91 -3.15 -2.95 11.70
CA GLU A 91 -2.09 -2.16 12.35
C GLU A 91 -2.64 -1.37 13.54
N ILE A 92 -3.84 -0.82 13.41
CA ILE A 92 -4.51 -0.02 14.46
C ILE A 92 -5.91 -0.56 14.82
N PRO A 93 -6.02 -1.83 15.26
CA PRO A 93 -7.31 -2.49 15.45
C PRO A 93 -8.21 -1.79 16.47
N LEU A 94 -7.64 -1.27 17.56
CA LEU A 94 -8.41 -0.59 18.61
C LEU A 94 -9.09 0.68 18.10
N GLU A 95 -8.41 1.46 17.25
CA GLU A 95 -9.00 2.67 16.64
C GLU A 95 -10.17 2.30 15.72
N TYR A 96 -10.06 1.20 14.99
CA TYR A 96 -11.16 0.71 14.15
C TYR A 96 -12.39 0.32 14.98
N TYR A 97 -12.20 -0.35 16.12
CA TYR A 97 -13.32 -0.65 17.03
C TYR A 97 -13.89 0.62 17.66
N ASP A 98 -13.04 1.55 18.07
CA ASP A 98 -13.49 2.80 18.67
C ASP A 98 -14.31 3.65 17.69
N VAL A 99 -13.82 3.86 16.48
CA VAL A 99 -14.56 4.64 15.46
C VAL A 99 -15.78 3.87 14.97
N ASN A 100 -15.61 2.64 14.49
CA ASN A 100 -16.70 1.95 13.78
C ASN A 100 -17.74 1.34 14.72
N VAL A 101 -17.38 0.94 15.93
CA VAL A 101 -18.32 0.31 16.88
C VAL A 101 -18.74 1.30 17.96
N SER A 102 -17.79 1.87 18.71
CA SER A 102 -18.14 2.84 19.77
C SER A 102 -18.78 4.09 19.18
N GLY A 103 -18.28 4.61 18.06
CA GLY A 103 -18.89 5.73 17.33
C GLY A 103 -20.33 5.42 16.87
N THR A 104 -20.58 4.22 16.33
CA THR A 104 -21.95 3.79 15.99
C THR A 104 -22.84 3.75 17.25
N ARG A 105 -22.34 3.23 18.37
CA ARG A 105 -23.07 3.19 19.65
C ARG A 105 -23.40 4.59 20.18
N THR A 106 -22.47 5.54 20.08
CA THR A 106 -22.70 6.94 20.48
C THR A 106 -23.75 7.59 19.58
N LEU A 107 -23.69 7.35 18.27
CA LEU A 107 -24.68 7.84 17.32
C LEU A 107 -26.09 7.30 17.61
N LEU A 108 -26.24 6.01 17.90
CA LEU A 108 -27.53 5.41 18.27
C LEU A 108 -28.09 5.99 19.57
N SER A 109 -27.24 6.22 20.57
CA SER A 109 -27.63 6.87 21.82
C SER A 109 -28.15 8.29 21.58
N ALA A 110 -27.50 9.05 20.69
CA ALA A 110 -27.94 10.39 20.33
C ALA A 110 -29.25 10.37 19.51
N MET A 111 -29.44 9.37 18.64
CA MET A 111 -30.70 9.17 17.91
C MET A 111 -31.87 8.92 18.87
N ASP A 112 -31.66 8.09 19.91
CA ASP A 112 -32.69 7.78 20.91
C ASP A 112 -33.13 9.04 21.68
N SER A 113 -32.20 9.97 21.96
CA SER A 113 -32.48 11.23 22.68
C SER A 113 -33.52 12.15 22.00
N VAL A 114 -33.72 11.98 20.69
CA VAL A 114 -34.67 12.75 19.87
C VAL A 114 -35.72 11.88 19.18
N ALA A 115 -35.81 10.60 19.56
CA ALA A 115 -36.68 9.61 18.95
C ALA A 115 -36.50 9.49 17.41
N CYS A 116 -35.26 9.62 16.91
CA CYS A 116 -34.94 9.33 15.52
C CYS A 116 -34.83 7.82 15.32
N ARG A 117 -35.83 7.20 14.69
CA ARG A 117 -35.98 5.73 14.64
C ARG A 117 -35.52 5.06 13.34
N ARG A 118 -34.93 5.79 12.39
CA ARG A 118 -34.52 5.23 11.08
C ARG A 118 -33.01 5.33 10.88
N MET A 119 -32.38 4.19 10.63
CA MET A 119 -30.95 4.07 10.38
C MET A 119 -30.70 3.34 9.06
N ILE A 120 -29.94 3.97 8.16
CA ILE A 120 -29.36 3.32 6.97
C ILE A 120 -27.86 3.19 7.21
N PHE A 121 -27.37 1.97 7.34
CA PHE A 121 -26.00 1.69 7.72
C PHE A 121 -25.15 1.19 6.56
N SER A 122 -23.95 1.74 6.45
CA SER A 122 -22.92 1.28 5.52
C SER A 122 -22.19 0.05 6.04
N SER A 123 -22.69 -1.13 5.68
CA SER A 123 -21.99 -2.40 5.90
C SER A 123 -21.12 -2.78 4.69
N SER A 124 -20.61 -4.01 4.66
CA SER A 124 -19.68 -4.49 3.64
C SER A 124 -19.79 -6.00 3.47
N ALA A 125 -19.63 -6.51 2.25
CA ALA A 125 -19.50 -7.94 1.98
C ALA A 125 -18.31 -8.60 2.72
N ALA A 126 -17.40 -7.81 3.28
CA ALA A 126 -16.34 -8.29 4.17
C ALA A 126 -16.86 -9.01 5.43
N VAL A 127 -18.14 -8.87 5.78
CA VAL A 127 -18.77 -9.63 6.87
C VAL A 127 -18.90 -11.12 6.56
N TYR A 128 -18.97 -11.52 5.28
CA TYR A 128 -19.12 -12.93 4.88
C TYR A 128 -17.81 -13.72 5.00
N GLY A 129 -16.66 -13.06 4.85
CA GLY A 129 -15.36 -13.72 4.90
C GLY A 129 -14.94 -14.34 3.56
N SER A 130 -13.95 -15.23 3.61
CA SER A 130 -13.33 -15.86 2.43
C SER A 130 -13.93 -17.22 2.06
N SER A 131 -14.80 -17.77 2.91
CA SER A 131 -15.33 -19.12 2.76
C SER A 131 -16.68 -19.17 2.04
N SER A 132 -17.32 -18.02 1.81
CA SER A 132 -18.63 -17.94 1.18
C SER A 132 -18.53 -18.17 -0.33
N VAL A 133 -19.41 -19.03 -0.85
CA VAL A 133 -19.55 -19.27 -2.29
C VAL A 133 -20.24 -18.06 -2.92
N MET A 134 -19.68 -17.57 -4.02
CA MET A 134 -20.29 -16.49 -4.80
C MET A 134 -21.21 -17.08 -5.88
N PRO A 135 -22.43 -16.52 -6.09
CA PRO A 135 -22.99 -15.34 -5.43
C PRO A 135 -23.51 -15.64 -4.00
N CYS A 136 -23.14 -14.80 -3.03
CA CYS A 136 -23.62 -14.93 -1.65
C CYS A 136 -24.97 -14.21 -1.47
N ASN A 137 -25.89 -14.85 -0.75
CA ASN A 137 -27.13 -14.23 -0.28
C ASN A 137 -26.95 -13.69 1.15
N GLU A 138 -27.93 -12.97 1.68
CA GLU A 138 -27.86 -12.31 2.98
C GLU A 138 -27.97 -13.26 4.18
N ASP A 139 -28.45 -14.49 3.96
CA ASP A 139 -28.59 -15.55 4.97
C ASP A 139 -27.28 -16.34 5.16
N GLU A 140 -26.27 -16.11 4.31
CA GLU A 140 -24.94 -16.72 4.45
C GLU A 140 -24.30 -16.38 5.81
N PRO A 141 -23.58 -17.33 6.43
CA PRO A 141 -22.86 -17.09 7.67
C PRO A 141 -21.89 -15.90 7.56
N ARG A 142 -21.86 -15.08 8.60
CA ARG A 142 -20.89 -13.99 8.74
C ARG A 142 -19.63 -14.52 9.43
N ASP A 143 -18.54 -14.66 8.69
CA ASP A 143 -17.23 -15.08 9.24
C ASP A 143 -16.07 -14.17 8.76
N PRO A 144 -16.01 -12.91 9.24
CA PRO A 144 -15.03 -11.94 8.74
C PRO A 144 -13.59 -12.31 9.12
N SER A 145 -12.74 -12.38 8.09
CA SER A 145 -11.30 -12.66 8.21
C SER A 145 -10.43 -11.43 8.52
N SER A 146 -11.02 -10.23 8.56
CA SER A 146 -10.32 -8.96 8.80
C SER A 146 -10.90 -8.20 10.00
N VAL A 147 -10.08 -7.35 10.64
CA VAL A 147 -10.53 -6.48 11.73
C VAL A 147 -11.61 -5.52 11.24
N TYR A 148 -11.42 -4.88 10.08
CA TYR A 148 -12.47 -4.07 9.44
C TYR A 148 -13.79 -4.84 9.29
N GLY A 149 -13.77 -6.03 8.70
CA GLY A 149 -14.96 -6.88 8.55
C GLY A 149 -15.61 -7.22 9.90
N ARG A 150 -14.81 -7.51 10.92
CA ARG A 150 -15.30 -7.74 12.29
C ARG A 150 -15.99 -6.51 12.88
N THR A 151 -15.43 -5.32 12.70
CA THR A 151 -16.09 -4.09 13.19
C THR A 151 -17.44 -3.86 12.51
N LYS A 152 -17.57 -4.17 11.20
CA LYS A 152 -18.85 -4.08 10.49
C LYS A 152 -19.85 -5.12 10.98
N MET A 153 -19.41 -6.36 11.21
CA MET A 153 -20.28 -7.41 11.78
C MET A 153 -20.79 -7.02 13.18
N VAL A 154 -19.92 -6.53 14.06
CA VAL A 154 -20.32 -6.09 15.41
C VAL A 154 -21.25 -4.88 15.36
N ALA A 155 -21.02 -3.94 14.44
CA ALA A 155 -21.92 -2.81 14.24
C ALA A 155 -23.29 -3.26 13.70
N GLU A 156 -23.34 -4.25 12.79
CA GLU A 156 -24.61 -4.87 12.37
C GLU A 156 -25.35 -5.49 13.56
N ASP A 157 -24.65 -6.26 14.40
CA ASP A 157 -25.27 -6.90 15.58
C ASP A 157 -25.85 -5.86 16.55
N LEU A 158 -25.11 -4.78 16.79
CA LEU A 158 -25.55 -3.65 17.60
C LEU A 158 -26.83 -3.02 17.03
N LEU A 159 -26.87 -2.80 15.71
CA LEU A 159 -28.01 -2.20 15.02
C LEU A 159 -29.23 -3.12 15.00
N MET A 160 -29.03 -4.42 14.83
CA MET A 160 -30.09 -5.42 14.92
C MET A 160 -30.69 -5.46 16.32
N ALA A 161 -29.85 -5.46 17.35
CA ALA A 161 -30.30 -5.41 18.74
C ALA A 161 -31.06 -4.11 19.06
N TRP A 162 -30.52 -2.96 18.65
CA TRP A 162 -31.16 -1.65 18.83
C TRP A 162 -32.53 -1.60 18.16
N ALA A 163 -32.63 -1.99 16.88
CA ALA A 163 -33.90 -2.01 16.16
C ALA A 163 -34.90 -3.01 16.76
N GLY A 164 -34.44 -4.18 17.21
CA GLY A 164 -35.28 -5.19 17.86
C GLY A 164 -35.82 -4.74 19.23
N SER A 165 -35.12 -3.84 19.92
CA SER A 165 -35.55 -3.30 21.22
C SER A 165 -36.59 -2.18 21.13
N GLN A 166 -36.88 -1.68 19.93
CA GLN A 166 -37.60 -0.44 19.70
C GLN A 166 -38.76 -0.64 18.69
N PRO A 167 -40.04 -0.58 19.10
CA PRO A 167 -41.19 -0.99 18.25
C PRO A 167 -41.36 -0.26 16.91
N GLU A 168 -40.76 0.92 16.75
CA GLU A 168 -40.84 1.74 15.54
C GLU A 168 -39.48 1.92 14.84
N ALA A 169 -38.43 1.27 15.35
CA ALA A 169 -37.10 1.40 14.77
C ALA A 169 -36.95 0.59 13.49
N ALA A 170 -36.29 1.18 12.51
CA ALA A 170 -35.95 0.54 11.25
C ALA A 170 -34.45 0.68 11.01
N ALA A 171 -33.73 -0.43 10.87
CA ALA A 171 -32.32 -0.46 10.52
C ALA A 171 -32.12 -1.20 9.20
N VAL A 172 -31.67 -0.49 8.16
CA VAL A 172 -31.35 -1.08 6.86
C VAL A 172 -29.84 -1.19 6.72
N LEU A 173 -29.34 -2.42 6.68
CA LEU A 173 -27.90 -2.73 6.66
C LEU A 173 -27.47 -3.03 5.24
N LEU A 174 -26.84 -2.08 4.56
CA LEU A 174 -26.45 -2.25 3.17
C LEU A 174 -25.04 -2.83 3.08
N ARG A 175 -24.93 -4.09 2.68
CA ARG A 175 -23.66 -4.80 2.50
C ARG A 175 -23.13 -4.56 1.09
N TYR A 176 -22.26 -3.58 0.96
CA TYR A 176 -21.68 -3.24 -0.34
C TYR A 176 -20.62 -4.24 -0.74
N PHE A 177 -20.55 -4.54 -2.04
CA PHE A 177 -19.41 -5.21 -2.64
C PHE A 177 -18.30 -4.20 -2.94
N ASN A 178 -17.77 -4.15 -4.16
CA ASN A 178 -16.66 -3.27 -4.50
C ASN A 178 -17.17 -2.03 -5.26
N PRO A 179 -17.43 -0.89 -4.58
CA PRO A 179 -17.84 0.32 -5.26
C PRO A 179 -16.71 0.89 -6.12
N VAL A 180 -17.05 1.24 -7.37
CA VAL A 180 -16.14 1.79 -8.37
C VAL A 180 -16.79 2.92 -9.16
N GLY A 181 -15.98 3.65 -9.94
CA GLY A 181 -16.46 4.74 -10.78
C GLY A 181 -16.43 6.10 -10.11
N ALA A 182 -17.18 7.03 -10.68
CA ALA A 182 -17.29 8.41 -10.23
C ALA A 182 -18.59 9.00 -10.76
N HIS A 183 -18.96 10.19 -10.30
CA HIS A 183 -20.09 10.90 -10.89
C HIS A 183 -19.75 11.27 -12.36
N PRO A 184 -20.69 11.17 -13.32
CA PRO A 184 -20.43 11.43 -14.74
C PRO A 184 -19.86 12.81 -15.07
N SER A 185 -20.10 13.81 -14.21
CA SER A 185 -19.51 15.16 -14.35
C SER A 185 -18.00 15.22 -14.07
N ALA A 186 -17.42 14.15 -13.51
CA ALA A 186 -16.04 14.08 -13.02
C ALA A 186 -15.66 15.11 -11.93
N LEU A 187 -16.64 15.82 -11.34
CA LEU A 187 -16.39 16.78 -10.25
C LEU A 187 -16.28 16.11 -8.87
N ILE A 188 -16.88 14.91 -8.70
CA ILE A 188 -16.74 14.10 -7.49
C ILE A 188 -16.40 12.66 -7.86
N GLY A 189 -15.57 12.01 -7.04
CA GLY A 189 -15.04 10.67 -7.26
C GLY A 189 -14.21 10.20 -6.06
N GLU A 190 -13.62 9.02 -6.13
CA GLU A 190 -12.76 8.52 -5.03
C GLU A 190 -11.40 9.25 -5.03
N ALA A 191 -11.11 9.97 -3.94
CA ALA A 191 -9.86 10.67 -3.72
C ALA A 191 -9.25 10.28 -2.36
N PRO A 192 -8.55 9.14 -2.26
CA PRO A 192 -8.01 8.66 -0.99
C PRO A 192 -6.91 9.59 -0.47
N GLN A 193 -6.94 9.92 0.82
CA GLN A 193 -5.83 10.62 1.49
C GLN A 193 -4.71 9.62 1.81
N GLY A 194 -3.88 9.31 0.82
CA GLY A 194 -2.74 8.39 0.98
C GLY A 194 -2.55 7.47 -0.23
N GLU A 195 -1.74 6.43 -0.05
CA GLU A 195 -1.59 5.39 -1.07
C GLU A 195 -2.88 4.56 -1.17
N PRO A 196 -3.46 4.41 -2.35
CA PRO A 196 -4.64 3.60 -2.52
C PRO A 196 -4.33 2.11 -2.33
N ASN A 197 -5.23 1.41 -1.62
CA ASN A 197 -5.18 -0.04 -1.46
C ASN A 197 -6.15 -0.77 -2.39
N ASN A 198 -7.13 -0.06 -2.98
CA ASN A 198 -8.15 -0.64 -3.84
C ASN A 198 -7.71 -0.67 -5.31
N LEU A 199 -8.20 -1.66 -6.05
CA LEU A 199 -7.81 -1.91 -7.45
C LEU A 199 -8.05 -0.70 -8.37
N MET A 200 -9.25 -0.10 -8.34
CA MET A 200 -9.61 0.94 -9.30
C MET A 200 -8.80 2.24 -9.18
N PRO A 201 -8.59 2.81 -7.98
CA PRO A 201 -7.68 3.93 -7.84
C PRO A 201 -6.24 3.61 -8.26
N LEU A 202 -5.77 2.38 -8.06
CA LEU A 202 -4.44 1.94 -8.52
C LEU A 202 -4.36 1.92 -10.05
N ILE A 203 -5.37 1.35 -10.74
CA ILE A 203 -5.46 1.36 -12.21
C ILE A 203 -5.47 2.80 -12.73
N ALA A 204 -6.28 3.68 -12.12
CA ALA A 204 -6.34 5.09 -12.52
C ALA A 204 -5.00 5.84 -12.30
N GLN A 205 -4.24 5.51 -11.26
CA GLN A 205 -2.90 6.06 -11.06
C GLN A 205 -1.90 5.59 -12.12
N VAL A 206 -2.00 4.34 -12.59
CA VAL A 206 -1.18 3.84 -13.71
C VAL A 206 -1.57 4.55 -15.00
N ALA A 207 -2.86 4.65 -15.29
CA ALA A 207 -3.38 5.35 -16.48
C ALA A 207 -2.97 6.84 -16.50
N SER A 208 -2.91 7.49 -15.34
CA SER A 208 -2.49 8.90 -15.22
C SER A 208 -0.97 9.08 -15.15
N GLY A 209 -0.19 8.01 -15.17
CA GLY A 209 1.28 8.04 -15.10
C GLY A 209 1.84 8.34 -13.69
N LYS A 210 0.98 8.43 -12.66
CA LYS A 210 1.41 8.59 -11.26
C LYS A 210 2.10 7.33 -10.73
N ARG A 211 1.77 6.17 -11.28
CA ARG A 211 2.36 4.87 -10.94
C ARG A 211 2.84 4.17 -12.22
N SER A 212 3.98 3.47 -12.15
CA SER A 212 4.62 2.87 -13.33
C SER A 212 3.94 1.59 -13.82
N HIS A 213 3.35 0.80 -12.91
CA HIS A 213 2.63 -0.43 -13.21
C HIS A 213 1.64 -0.78 -12.09
N LEU A 214 0.67 -1.63 -12.40
CA LEU A 214 -0.19 -2.29 -11.44
C LEU A 214 0.40 -3.66 -11.07
N SER A 215 0.55 -3.94 -9.79
CA SER A 215 0.90 -5.28 -9.32
C SER A 215 -0.36 -6.14 -9.20
N ILE A 216 -0.43 -7.24 -9.96
CA ILE A 216 -1.46 -8.27 -9.80
C ILE A 216 -0.89 -9.36 -8.88
N PHE A 217 -1.57 -9.59 -7.76
CA PHE A 217 -1.17 -10.59 -6.78
C PHE A 217 -1.77 -11.95 -7.16
N GLY A 218 -0.94 -12.85 -7.69
CA GLY A 218 -1.35 -14.19 -8.16
C GLY A 218 -2.05 -14.20 -9.53
N ASP A 219 -1.75 -15.21 -10.32
CA ASP A 219 -2.35 -15.50 -11.64
C ASP A 219 -2.70 -17.00 -11.81
N ASP A 220 -2.89 -17.67 -10.68
CA ASP A 220 -3.11 -19.10 -10.52
C ASP A 220 -4.30 -19.40 -9.57
N TYR A 221 -5.24 -18.46 -9.43
CA TYR A 221 -6.53 -18.71 -8.78
C TYR A 221 -7.40 -19.62 -9.66
N ASP A 222 -8.27 -20.43 -9.04
CA ASP A 222 -9.27 -21.25 -9.74
C ASP A 222 -10.39 -20.36 -10.33
N THR A 223 -10.03 -19.64 -11.39
CA THR A 223 -10.79 -18.60 -12.08
C THR A 223 -10.37 -18.59 -13.56
N PRO A 224 -11.22 -18.11 -14.49
CA PRO A 224 -10.96 -18.26 -15.93
C PRO A 224 -9.61 -17.69 -16.41
N ASP A 225 -9.09 -16.66 -15.76
CA ASP A 225 -7.84 -15.98 -16.15
C ASP A 225 -6.76 -16.01 -15.06
N GLY A 226 -6.97 -16.84 -14.04
CA GLY A 226 -6.06 -17.01 -12.91
C GLY A 226 -6.09 -15.87 -11.90
N THR A 227 -6.88 -14.82 -12.06
CA THR A 227 -6.93 -13.67 -11.13
C THR A 227 -8.23 -13.61 -10.32
N CYS A 228 -8.14 -13.01 -9.13
CA CYS A 228 -9.28 -12.89 -8.20
C CYS A 228 -10.53 -12.26 -8.83
N LEU A 229 -11.67 -12.95 -8.69
CA LEU A 229 -13.01 -12.47 -9.08
C LEU A 229 -13.65 -11.59 -8.00
N ARG A 230 -14.29 -10.49 -8.38
CA ARG A 230 -15.07 -9.61 -7.48
C ARG A 230 -16.27 -8.99 -8.19
N ASP A 231 -17.33 -8.69 -7.44
CA ASP A 231 -18.48 -7.91 -7.91
C ASP A 231 -18.19 -6.41 -7.77
N TYR A 232 -18.08 -5.72 -8.91
CA TYR A 232 -17.82 -4.28 -8.96
C TYR A 232 -19.12 -3.53 -9.29
N ILE A 233 -19.57 -2.68 -8.37
CA ILE A 233 -20.79 -1.88 -8.50
C ILE A 233 -20.46 -0.41 -8.73
N HIS A 234 -21.17 0.25 -9.64
CA HIS A 234 -20.99 1.69 -9.85
C HIS A 234 -21.47 2.50 -8.64
N VAL A 235 -20.68 3.48 -8.19
CA VAL A 235 -20.96 4.26 -6.97
C VAL A 235 -22.26 5.05 -7.03
N VAL A 236 -22.70 5.46 -8.23
CA VAL A 236 -24.00 6.13 -8.42
C VAL A 236 -25.16 5.16 -8.17
N ASP A 237 -25.05 3.91 -8.61
CA ASP A 237 -26.10 2.91 -8.34
C ASP A 237 -26.14 2.56 -6.86
N LEU A 238 -24.95 2.49 -6.24
CA LEU A 238 -24.85 2.36 -4.79
C LEU A 238 -25.49 3.55 -4.06
N ALA A 239 -25.30 4.78 -4.52
CA ALA A 239 -25.94 5.97 -3.95
C ALA A 239 -27.47 5.90 -4.07
N LYS A 240 -28.01 5.47 -5.22
CA LYS A 240 -29.46 5.25 -5.40
C LYS A 240 -30.01 4.17 -4.47
N ALA A 241 -29.23 3.13 -4.17
CA ALA A 241 -29.62 2.11 -3.20
C ALA A 241 -29.87 2.70 -1.81
N HIS A 242 -29.19 3.78 -1.41
CA HIS A 242 -29.45 4.47 -0.15
C HIS A 242 -30.78 5.21 -0.14
N VAL A 243 -31.14 5.86 -1.24
CA VAL A 243 -32.46 6.50 -1.37
C VAL A 243 -33.56 5.45 -1.33
N ALA A 244 -33.37 4.31 -2.01
CA ALA A 244 -34.29 3.18 -1.94
C ALA A 244 -34.40 2.61 -0.53
N ALA A 245 -33.27 2.45 0.18
CA ALA A 245 -33.23 1.99 1.57
C ALA A 245 -33.93 2.96 2.53
N LEU A 246 -33.73 4.27 2.34
CA LEU A 246 -34.43 5.30 3.10
C LEU A 246 -35.94 5.20 2.89
N ASN A 247 -36.40 5.08 1.65
CA ASN A 247 -37.81 4.89 1.33
C ASN A 247 -38.35 3.57 1.91
N TYR A 248 -37.58 2.48 1.87
CA TYR A 248 -37.95 1.20 2.47
C TYR A 248 -38.13 1.34 3.99
N SER A 249 -37.18 1.99 4.68
CA SER A 249 -37.23 2.24 6.13
C SER A 249 -38.42 3.10 6.58
N SER A 250 -39.03 3.87 5.67
CA SER A 250 -40.22 4.67 5.97
C SER A 250 -41.49 3.82 6.14
N ARG A 251 -41.49 2.58 5.63
CA ARG A 251 -42.66 1.68 5.58
C ARG A 251 -42.47 0.38 6.36
N GLN A 252 -41.32 0.20 7.00
CA GLN A 252 -40.90 -1.06 7.60
C GLN A 252 -40.32 -0.80 8.98
N VAL A 253 -40.30 -1.84 9.81
CA VAL A 253 -39.72 -1.85 11.15
C VAL A 253 -38.79 -3.05 11.30
N GLY A 254 -37.94 -3.03 12.32
CA GLY A 254 -36.90 -4.04 12.56
C GLY A 254 -35.63 -3.80 11.74
N ALA A 255 -34.71 -4.76 11.82
CA ALA A 255 -33.45 -4.71 11.09
C ALA A 255 -33.45 -5.68 9.91
N ARG A 256 -32.93 -5.23 8.77
CA ARG A 256 -32.76 -6.08 7.59
C ARG A 256 -31.49 -5.74 6.83
N ALA A 257 -30.73 -6.77 6.47
CA ALA A 257 -29.57 -6.65 5.59
C ALA A 257 -29.96 -6.81 4.13
N PHE A 258 -29.25 -6.08 3.26
CA PHE A 258 -29.35 -6.21 1.81
C PHE A 258 -27.97 -6.15 1.18
N ASN A 259 -27.67 -7.10 0.31
CA ASN A 259 -26.53 -7.08 -0.57
C ASN A 259 -26.74 -6.02 -1.64
N VAL A 260 -25.71 -5.18 -1.84
CA VAL A 260 -25.72 -4.15 -2.89
C VAL A 260 -24.53 -4.39 -3.81
N GLY A 261 -24.80 -5.19 -4.84
CA GLY A 261 -23.86 -5.61 -5.88
C GLY A 261 -24.59 -5.76 -7.23
N THR A 262 -23.86 -6.11 -8.27
CA THR A 262 -24.42 -6.35 -9.61
C THR A 262 -24.84 -7.80 -9.82
N GLY A 263 -24.34 -8.72 -8.99
CA GLY A 263 -24.46 -10.17 -9.19
C GLY A 263 -23.52 -10.72 -10.26
N GLN A 264 -22.70 -9.85 -10.89
CA GLN A 264 -21.71 -10.23 -11.89
C GLN A 264 -20.32 -10.07 -11.30
N ASN A 265 -19.49 -11.11 -11.46
CA ASN A 265 -18.11 -11.08 -11.01
C ASN A 265 -17.19 -10.79 -12.19
N TYR A 266 -16.22 -9.91 -11.98
CA TYR A 266 -15.14 -9.64 -12.92
C TYR A 266 -13.79 -9.94 -12.28
N SER A 267 -12.86 -10.42 -13.09
CA SER A 267 -11.48 -10.66 -12.70
C SER A 267 -10.67 -9.37 -12.61
N VAL A 268 -9.46 -9.46 -12.07
CA VAL A 268 -8.55 -8.31 -12.04
C VAL A 268 -8.13 -7.91 -13.46
N ARG A 269 -7.85 -8.88 -14.36
CA ARG A 269 -7.45 -8.56 -15.73
C ARG A 269 -8.61 -8.00 -16.54
N GLU A 270 -9.83 -8.53 -16.38
CA GLU A 270 -11.02 -7.98 -17.04
C GLU A 270 -11.23 -6.50 -16.67
N MET A 271 -11.04 -6.14 -15.41
CA MET A 271 -11.12 -4.75 -14.96
C MET A 271 -10.00 -3.88 -15.54
N VAL A 272 -8.77 -4.39 -15.61
CA VAL A 272 -7.64 -3.69 -16.24
C VAL A 272 -7.92 -3.43 -17.72
N ASP A 273 -8.39 -4.44 -18.45
CA ASP A 273 -8.67 -4.35 -19.88
C ASP A 273 -9.85 -3.42 -20.16
N ALA A 274 -10.90 -3.49 -19.34
CA ALA A 274 -12.03 -2.57 -19.42
C ALA A 274 -11.60 -1.11 -19.20
N PHE A 275 -10.74 -0.86 -18.21
CA PHE A 275 -10.22 0.48 -17.96
C PHE A 275 -9.28 0.96 -19.08
N ALA A 276 -8.42 0.09 -19.60
CA ALA A 276 -7.53 0.41 -20.71
C ALA A 276 -8.32 0.84 -21.95
N ARG A 277 -9.40 0.11 -22.28
CA ARG A 277 -10.34 0.47 -23.35
C ARG A 277 -11.04 1.80 -23.09
N ALA A 278 -11.61 1.99 -21.89
CA ALA A 278 -12.37 3.19 -21.55
C ALA A 278 -11.49 4.46 -21.51
N SER A 279 -10.24 4.34 -21.06
CA SER A 279 -9.29 5.45 -20.98
C SER A 279 -8.49 5.67 -22.25
N ALA A 280 -8.53 4.74 -23.21
CA ALA A 280 -7.64 4.67 -24.37
C ALA A 280 -6.15 4.79 -23.99
N ARG A 281 -5.77 4.24 -22.81
CA ARG A 281 -4.39 4.27 -22.29
C ARG A 281 -3.92 2.86 -21.93
N PRO A 282 -2.64 2.52 -22.21
CA PRO A 282 -2.09 1.25 -21.79
C PRO A 282 -1.96 1.21 -20.27
N ILE A 283 -2.37 0.10 -19.66
CA ILE A 283 -2.18 -0.17 -18.24
C ILE A 283 -1.09 -1.22 -18.11
N ARG A 284 0.11 -0.80 -17.70
CA ARG A 284 1.21 -1.74 -17.47
C ARG A 284 0.92 -2.57 -16.22
N VAL A 285 1.05 -3.88 -16.34
CA VAL A 285 0.79 -4.86 -15.28
C VAL A 285 2.05 -5.67 -15.00
N GLU A 286 2.27 -6.04 -13.74
CA GLU A 286 3.29 -6.99 -13.30
C GLU A 286 2.63 -8.02 -12.37
N VAL A 287 2.75 -9.31 -12.68
CA VAL A 287 2.30 -10.38 -11.80
C VAL A 287 3.37 -10.62 -10.74
N VAL A 288 2.96 -10.67 -9.47
CA VAL A 288 3.87 -10.91 -8.34
C VAL A 288 3.47 -12.17 -7.57
N ALA A 289 4.49 -12.89 -7.07
CA ALA A 289 4.34 -14.15 -6.36
C ALA A 289 3.49 -14.04 -5.08
N ARG A 290 2.90 -15.18 -4.71
CA ARG A 290 2.23 -15.37 -3.42
C ARG A 290 3.30 -15.42 -2.31
N ARG A 291 2.93 -15.16 -1.06
CA ARG A 291 3.89 -15.15 0.09
C ARG A 291 4.32 -16.54 0.61
N HIS A 292 3.92 -17.64 -0.06
CA HIS A 292 3.96 -19.02 0.45
C HIS A 292 5.24 -19.80 0.12
N ASP A 293 5.86 -19.51 -1.02
CA ASP A 293 6.92 -20.34 -1.61
C ASP A 293 8.25 -20.36 -0.82
N ASP A 294 8.53 -19.31 -0.04
CA ASP A 294 9.76 -19.20 0.78
C ASP A 294 9.82 -20.21 1.95
N LEU A 295 8.68 -20.74 2.41
CA LEU A 295 8.62 -21.66 3.55
C LEU A 295 8.71 -23.13 3.14
N LEU A 296 8.31 -23.48 1.92
CA LEU A 296 8.45 -24.84 1.40
C LEU A 296 9.93 -25.24 1.21
N ASP A 297 10.78 -24.28 0.84
CA ASP A 297 12.23 -24.49 0.63
C ASP A 297 13.03 -24.79 1.91
N GLN A 298 12.46 -24.53 3.10
CA GLN A 298 13.11 -24.84 4.39
C GLN A 298 12.78 -26.25 4.90
N GLY A 299 12.15 -27.08 4.07
CA GLY A 299 11.75 -28.45 4.42
C GLY A 299 10.44 -28.53 5.20
N GLU A 300 9.75 -27.41 5.38
CA GLU A 300 8.50 -27.33 6.13
C GLU A 300 7.29 -27.59 5.24
N THR A 301 6.52 -28.63 5.56
CA THR A 301 5.26 -28.94 4.85
C THR A 301 4.12 -28.10 5.45
N CYS A 302 3.81 -26.97 4.81
CA CYS A 302 2.76 -26.08 5.28
C CYS A 302 1.86 -25.56 4.15
N SER A 303 0.56 -25.42 4.45
CA SER A 303 -0.42 -24.85 3.53
C SER A 303 -0.36 -23.32 3.53
N GLU A 304 -0.65 -22.70 2.39
CA GLU A 304 -0.68 -21.25 2.20
C GLU A 304 -1.49 -20.52 3.29
N ASN A 305 -2.64 -21.10 3.67
CA ASN A 305 -3.50 -20.58 4.72
C ASN A 305 -2.88 -20.67 6.13
N ARG A 306 -2.04 -21.68 6.39
CA ARG A 306 -1.33 -21.81 7.67
C ARG A 306 -0.20 -20.77 7.77
N VAL A 307 0.51 -20.52 6.68
CA VAL A 307 1.54 -19.46 6.60
C VAL A 307 0.92 -18.09 6.82
N ALA A 308 -0.14 -17.76 6.08
CA ALA A 308 -0.84 -16.48 6.19
C ALA A 308 -1.41 -16.28 7.62
N ARG A 309 -1.98 -17.32 8.21
CA ARG A 309 -2.50 -17.30 9.58
C ARG A 309 -1.38 -17.12 10.61
N LEU A 310 -0.27 -17.85 10.51
CA LEU A 310 0.84 -17.75 11.47
C LEU A 310 1.63 -16.44 11.33
N ALA A 311 1.86 -15.96 10.10
CA ALA A 311 2.42 -14.63 9.87
C ALA A 311 1.51 -13.53 10.43
N SER A 312 0.18 -13.70 10.31
CA SER A 312 -0.80 -12.79 10.91
C SER A 312 -0.83 -12.87 12.44
N ILE A 313 -0.72 -14.06 13.03
CA ILE A 313 -0.64 -14.27 14.49
C ILE A 313 0.66 -13.69 15.05
N ALA A 314 1.77 -13.84 14.33
CA ALA A 314 3.09 -13.33 14.71
C ALA A 314 3.30 -11.84 14.38
N GLY A 315 2.29 -11.14 13.83
CA GLY A 315 2.39 -9.73 13.49
C GLY A 315 3.38 -9.41 12.36
N ILE A 316 3.69 -10.38 11.51
CA ILE A 316 4.65 -10.24 10.42
C ILE A 316 3.96 -9.59 9.21
N ALA A 317 4.18 -8.28 9.04
CA ALA A 317 3.70 -7.49 7.92
C ALA A 317 4.84 -6.72 7.23
N ALA A 318 4.68 -6.39 5.95
CA ALA A 318 5.62 -5.54 5.22
C ALA A 318 5.33 -4.06 5.53
N GLN A 319 6.10 -3.46 6.45
CA GLN A 319 5.82 -2.14 7.02
C GLN A 319 6.31 -0.90 6.22
N ILE A 320 6.72 -1.00 4.94
CA ILE A 320 7.32 0.19 4.27
C ILE A 320 6.87 0.38 2.82
N GLY A 321 6.15 1.49 2.58
CA GLY A 321 5.92 2.09 1.26
C GLY A 321 7.09 2.97 0.79
N TYR A 322 7.29 3.03 -0.53
CA TYR A 322 8.35 3.80 -1.18
C TYR A 322 7.98 5.29 -1.25
N LYS A 323 8.43 6.11 -0.28
CA LYS A 323 8.42 7.57 -0.43
C LYS A 323 9.67 8.03 -1.21
N ARG A 324 9.51 8.51 -2.44
CA ARG A 324 10.53 9.34 -3.14
C ARG A 324 10.24 10.81 -2.86
N ARG A 325 11.26 11.57 -2.44
CA ARG A 325 11.25 13.04 -2.49
C ARG A 325 12.04 13.48 -3.74
N PRO A 326 11.51 14.34 -4.61
CA PRO A 326 12.30 14.89 -5.71
C PRO A 326 13.33 15.90 -5.16
N GLY A 327 14.60 15.70 -5.48
CA GLY A 327 15.66 16.69 -5.27
C GLY A 327 15.93 17.45 -6.56
N GLN A 328 16.19 18.76 -6.47
CA GLN A 328 16.70 19.58 -7.58
C GLN A 328 18.23 19.47 -7.64
N TYR A 329 18.78 19.17 -8.82
CA TYR A 329 20.23 19.20 -9.07
C TYR A 329 20.55 20.18 -10.21
N GLY A 330 21.35 21.21 -9.93
CA GLY A 330 21.81 22.21 -10.92
C GLY A 330 23.32 22.14 -11.17
N GLY A 331 23.73 22.35 -12.42
CA GLY A 331 25.13 22.60 -12.84
C GLY A 331 25.55 21.84 -14.12
N LYS A 332 26.51 22.38 -14.88
CA LYS A 332 27.14 21.66 -16.00
C LYS A 332 28.06 20.56 -15.43
N PRO A 333 27.88 19.28 -15.80
CA PRO A 333 28.70 18.18 -15.28
C PRO A 333 30.11 18.21 -15.84
N ALA A 334 31.11 17.91 -15.01
CA ALA A 334 32.42 17.49 -15.47
C ALA A 334 32.31 16.00 -15.85
N ILE A 335 32.60 15.65 -17.11
CA ILE A 335 32.64 14.25 -17.55
C ILE A 335 34.02 13.71 -17.18
N VAL A 336 34.10 12.98 -16.07
CA VAL A 336 35.36 12.37 -15.58
C VAL A 336 35.56 10.97 -16.16
N ALA A 337 34.47 10.23 -16.43
CA ALA A 337 34.47 8.95 -17.11
C ALA A 337 33.13 8.75 -17.85
N ASP A 338 33.15 7.99 -18.94
CA ASP A 338 31.95 7.67 -19.72
C ASP A 338 31.05 6.65 -19.00
N ASN A 339 29.74 6.68 -19.28
CA ASN A 339 28.80 5.66 -18.81
C ASN A 339 28.92 4.38 -19.64
N THR A 340 30.03 3.68 -19.51
CA THR A 340 30.30 2.44 -20.24
C THR A 340 29.44 1.26 -19.80
N LEU A 341 28.85 1.29 -18.60
CA LEU A 341 27.96 0.24 -18.12
C LEU A 341 26.60 0.29 -18.84
N ASP A 342 26.10 1.49 -19.15
CA ASP A 342 24.85 1.75 -19.86
C ASP A 342 23.67 0.84 -19.45
N ARG A 343 23.52 0.60 -18.14
CA ARG A 343 22.46 -0.23 -17.53
C ARG A 343 22.49 -1.72 -17.92
N GLN A 344 23.61 -2.21 -18.45
CA GLN A 344 23.84 -3.62 -18.71
C GLN A 344 24.16 -4.34 -17.40
N PHE A 345 23.11 -4.63 -16.62
CA PHE A 345 23.25 -5.21 -15.28
C PHE A 345 23.37 -6.75 -15.26
N GLU A 346 23.19 -7.40 -16.40
CA GLU A 346 23.34 -8.84 -16.58
C GLU A 346 24.77 -9.11 -17.05
N VAL A 347 25.52 -9.82 -16.21
CA VAL A 347 26.94 -10.09 -16.39
C VAL A 347 27.13 -11.60 -16.27
N ASP A 348 27.92 -12.19 -17.16
CA ASP A 348 28.05 -13.64 -17.37
C ASP A 348 29.10 -14.32 -16.47
N ALA A 349 29.99 -13.54 -15.86
CA ALA A 349 31.05 -14.05 -14.99
C ALA A 349 31.33 -13.13 -13.78
N PRO A 350 31.75 -13.69 -12.64
CA PRO A 350 32.14 -12.90 -11.48
C PRO A 350 33.34 -12.00 -11.80
N ASP A 351 33.46 -10.91 -11.05
CA ASP A 351 34.59 -9.97 -11.14
C ASP A 351 34.81 -9.37 -12.55
N ARG A 352 33.74 -9.20 -13.32
CA ARG A 352 33.74 -8.43 -14.59
C ARG A 352 33.28 -7.00 -14.40
N VAL A 353 32.19 -6.83 -13.66
CA VAL A 353 31.61 -5.53 -13.36
C VAL A 353 31.23 -5.47 -11.89
N TRP A 354 31.77 -4.46 -11.22
CA TRP A 354 31.38 -4.06 -9.89
C TRP A 354 30.62 -2.74 -9.94
N VAL A 355 29.72 -2.57 -9.00
CA VAL A 355 28.97 -1.35 -8.79
C VAL A 355 29.23 -0.83 -7.37
N THR A 356 29.39 0.48 -7.23
CA THR A 356 29.61 1.13 -5.93
C THR A 356 28.76 2.37 -5.76
N ASP A 357 28.41 2.65 -4.52
CA ASP A 357 27.68 3.85 -4.13
C ASP A 357 27.84 4.06 -2.60
N ILE A 358 27.42 5.23 -2.11
CA ILE A 358 27.44 5.61 -0.70
C ILE A 358 26.04 5.89 -0.20
N THR A 359 25.73 5.39 0.98
CA THR A 359 24.52 5.77 1.70
C THR A 359 24.82 6.25 3.11
N TYR A 360 23.86 6.92 3.73
CA TYR A 360 23.97 7.43 5.08
C TYR A 360 22.94 6.79 6.01
N ILE A 361 23.35 6.59 7.27
CA ILE A 361 22.61 5.96 8.36
C ILE A 361 22.63 6.93 9.54
N ARG A 362 21.45 7.19 10.15
CA ARG A 362 21.32 8.08 11.31
C ARG A 362 21.64 7.31 12.59
N THR A 363 22.49 7.89 13.44
CA THR A 363 22.73 7.43 14.82
C THR A 363 22.55 8.60 15.79
N HIS A 364 22.52 8.33 17.09
CA HIS A 364 22.47 9.40 18.11
C HIS A 364 23.76 10.24 18.16
N GLU A 365 24.88 9.69 17.71
CA GLU A 365 26.16 10.42 17.61
C GLU A 365 26.29 11.24 16.31
N GLY A 366 25.29 11.18 15.43
CA GLY A 366 25.26 11.87 14.13
C GLY A 366 25.18 10.91 12.94
N TRP A 367 25.59 11.35 11.76
CA TRP A 367 25.57 10.49 10.57
C TRP A 367 26.73 9.49 10.57
N SER A 368 26.45 8.29 10.07
CA SER A 368 27.42 7.27 9.67
C SER A 368 27.21 6.97 8.19
N TYR A 369 28.30 6.92 7.42
CA TYR A 369 28.27 6.74 5.97
C TYR A 369 28.79 5.35 5.63
N LEU A 370 28.10 4.65 4.74
CA LEU A 370 28.40 3.30 4.28
C LEU A 370 28.67 3.33 2.78
N ALA A 371 29.87 2.90 2.39
CA ALA A 371 30.21 2.60 1.00
C ALA A 371 30.17 1.07 0.79
N VAL A 372 29.66 0.62 -0.35
CA VAL A 372 29.63 -0.80 -0.73
C VAL A 372 30.16 -1.00 -2.15
N VAL A 373 30.66 -2.20 -2.41
CA VAL A 373 31.06 -2.69 -3.73
C VAL A 373 30.32 -4.00 -3.98
N ILE A 374 29.52 -4.04 -5.03
CA ILE A 374 28.63 -5.14 -5.38
C ILE A 374 29.10 -5.74 -6.70
N ASP A 375 29.29 -7.05 -6.73
CA ASP A 375 29.53 -7.81 -7.96
C ASP A 375 28.21 -8.02 -8.70
N LEU A 376 28.16 -7.60 -9.97
CA LEU A 376 26.91 -7.67 -10.74
C LEU A 376 26.51 -9.09 -11.13
N PHE A 377 27.45 -10.03 -11.25
CA PHE A 377 27.18 -11.42 -11.63
C PHE A 377 26.22 -12.10 -10.64
N SER A 378 26.52 -11.96 -9.35
CA SER A 378 25.81 -12.66 -8.27
C SER A 378 25.05 -11.73 -7.33
N ARG A 379 25.17 -10.41 -7.53
CA ARG A 379 24.70 -9.37 -6.58
C ARG A 379 25.39 -9.43 -5.21
N ARG A 380 26.53 -10.12 -5.10
CA ARG A 380 27.30 -10.27 -3.87
C ARG A 380 27.98 -8.96 -3.49
N ILE A 381 27.91 -8.58 -2.22
CA ILE A 381 28.74 -7.50 -1.69
C ILE A 381 30.12 -8.05 -1.44
N VAL A 382 31.07 -7.58 -2.23
CA VAL A 382 32.46 -8.05 -2.22
C VAL A 382 33.36 -7.17 -1.36
N GLY A 383 32.94 -5.92 -1.09
CA GLY A 383 33.63 -5.03 -0.16
C GLY A 383 32.69 -3.94 0.37
N TRP A 384 32.97 -3.44 1.57
CA TRP A 384 32.23 -2.34 2.17
C TRP A 384 33.05 -1.66 3.27
N SER A 385 32.69 -0.42 3.61
CA SER A 385 33.33 0.37 4.66
C SER A 385 32.34 1.34 5.30
N MET A 386 32.52 1.64 6.59
CA MET A 386 31.71 2.62 7.32
C MET A 386 32.57 3.62 8.08
N GLN A 387 32.23 4.91 7.97
CA GLN A 387 32.93 6.00 8.64
C GLN A 387 31.96 7.12 9.07
N SER A 388 32.41 7.98 9.98
CA SER A 388 31.64 9.13 10.48
C SER A 388 31.53 10.29 9.48
N ARG A 389 32.33 10.27 8.39
CA ARG A 389 32.40 11.32 7.37
C ARG A 389 32.39 10.71 5.97
N MET A 390 31.82 11.44 5.02
CA MET A 390 31.74 11.04 3.60
C MET A 390 33.01 11.44 2.84
N THR A 391 34.12 10.77 3.13
CA THR A 391 35.45 11.04 2.55
C THR A 391 35.73 10.16 1.33
N THR A 392 36.74 10.51 0.54
CA THR A 392 37.28 9.61 -0.50
C THR A 392 37.83 8.32 0.14
N ASP A 393 38.44 8.42 1.31
CA ASP A 393 38.97 7.26 2.04
C ASP A 393 37.88 6.22 2.35
N LEU A 394 36.66 6.65 2.73
CA LEU A 394 35.53 5.73 2.91
C LEU A 394 35.30 4.82 1.69
N ALA A 395 35.27 5.41 0.49
CA ALA A 395 35.07 4.67 -0.75
C ALA A 395 36.28 3.78 -1.07
N LEU A 396 37.49 4.30 -0.89
CA LEU A 396 38.74 3.56 -1.11
C LEU A 396 38.85 2.34 -0.18
N GLN A 397 38.46 2.45 1.09
CA GLN A 397 38.50 1.32 2.03
C GLN A 397 37.50 0.21 1.63
N ALA A 398 36.31 0.58 1.14
CA ALA A 398 35.35 -0.39 0.63
C ALA A 398 35.89 -1.12 -0.61
N LEU A 399 36.53 -0.37 -1.51
CA LEU A 399 37.12 -0.91 -2.73
C LEU A 399 38.36 -1.76 -2.46
N LEU A 400 39.22 -1.33 -1.53
CA LEU A 400 40.36 -2.09 -1.07
C LEU A 400 39.93 -3.44 -0.51
N SER A 401 38.89 -3.46 0.33
CA SER A 401 38.29 -4.70 0.84
C SER A 401 37.84 -5.64 -0.29
N ALA A 402 37.16 -5.10 -1.33
CA ALA A 402 36.74 -5.88 -2.50
C ALA A 402 37.92 -6.47 -3.27
N VAL A 403 38.95 -5.66 -3.56
CA VAL A 403 40.15 -6.10 -4.27
C VAL A 403 40.90 -7.18 -3.49
N TRP A 404 41.05 -7.02 -2.17
CA TRP A 404 41.69 -8.03 -1.33
C TRP A 404 40.92 -9.35 -1.27
N ARG A 405 39.58 -9.25 -1.25
CA ARG A 405 38.70 -10.42 -1.18
C ARG A 405 38.65 -11.20 -2.49
N ARG A 406 38.61 -10.51 -3.63
CA ARG A 406 38.42 -11.12 -4.96
C ARG A 406 39.71 -11.34 -5.74
N LYS A 407 40.74 -10.53 -5.48
CA LYS A 407 42.06 -10.57 -6.15
C LYS A 407 41.92 -10.69 -7.67
N PRO A 408 41.23 -9.74 -8.33
CA PRO A 408 40.93 -9.85 -9.75
C PRO A 408 42.21 -9.92 -10.59
N LYS A 409 42.28 -10.93 -11.46
CA LYS A 409 43.43 -11.15 -12.36
C LYS A 409 43.27 -10.42 -13.69
N THR A 410 42.03 -10.14 -14.08
CA THR A 410 41.65 -9.40 -15.28
C THR A 410 41.16 -8.01 -14.93
N LYS A 411 41.04 -7.13 -15.93
CA LYS A 411 40.45 -5.82 -15.71
C LYS A 411 38.98 -5.95 -15.29
N VAL A 412 38.59 -5.24 -14.23
CA VAL A 412 37.21 -5.18 -13.72
C VAL A 412 36.67 -3.77 -13.92
N MET A 413 35.48 -3.63 -14.47
CA MET A 413 34.80 -2.35 -14.52
C MET A 413 34.23 -2.02 -13.14
N ILE A 414 34.43 -0.82 -12.63
CA ILE A 414 33.72 -0.32 -11.46
C ILE A 414 32.85 0.88 -11.82
N HIS A 415 31.55 0.74 -11.60
CA HIS A 415 30.55 1.76 -11.92
C HIS A 415 30.09 2.50 -10.67
N SER A 416 30.12 3.84 -10.69
CA SER A 416 29.69 4.71 -9.59
C SER A 416 28.81 5.87 -10.08
N ASP A 417 28.28 6.66 -9.15
CA ASP A 417 27.76 7.98 -9.49
C ASP A 417 28.91 8.99 -9.74
N GLN A 418 28.57 10.25 -10.05
CA GLN A 418 29.54 11.34 -10.27
C GLN A 418 29.90 12.09 -8.97
N GLY A 419 29.84 11.43 -7.81
CA GLY A 419 30.22 12.02 -6.52
C GLY A 419 31.69 12.47 -6.48
N SER A 420 32.00 13.47 -5.66
CA SER A 420 33.37 13.99 -5.48
C SER A 420 34.36 12.92 -4.99
N GLN A 421 33.86 11.89 -4.31
CA GLN A 421 34.63 10.77 -3.80
C GLN A 421 35.17 9.90 -4.94
N PHE A 422 34.32 9.57 -5.92
CA PHE A 422 34.65 8.71 -7.06
C PHE A 422 35.34 9.46 -8.21
N THR A 423 35.26 10.79 -8.23
CA THR A 423 35.94 11.63 -9.22
C THR A 423 37.32 12.14 -8.77
N SER A 424 37.73 11.81 -7.54
CA SER A 424 38.99 12.25 -6.94
C SER A 424 40.24 11.64 -7.61
N LYS A 425 41.38 12.33 -7.50
CA LYS A 425 42.67 11.83 -8.04
C LYS A 425 43.12 10.55 -7.35
N GLU A 426 42.86 10.45 -6.06
CA GLU A 426 43.19 9.29 -5.24
C GLU A 426 42.40 8.06 -5.69
N TRP A 427 41.10 8.23 -5.99
CA TRP A 427 40.27 7.18 -6.57
C TRP A 427 40.82 6.71 -7.92
N GLN A 428 41.05 7.63 -8.86
CA GLN A 428 41.58 7.29 -10.18
C GLN A 428 42.97 6.61 -10.10
N SER A 429 43.85 7.09 -9.21
CA SER A 429 45.15 6.45 -8.98
C SER A 429 45.01 5.05 -8.39
N PHE A 430 44.03 4.82 -7.52
CA PHE A 430 43.76 3.49 -6.97
C PHE A 430 43.30 2.53 -8.07
N LEU A 431 42.35 2.95 -8.92
CA LEU A 431 41.84 2.11 -10.01
C LEU A 431 42.97 1.64 -10.94
N GLY A 432 43.84 2.56 -11.36
CA GLY A 432 44.97 2.26 -12.23
C GLY A 432 45.98 1.26 -11.64
N LYS A 433 46.11 1.21 -10.31
CA LYS A 433 47.04 0.30 -9.61
C LYS A 433 46.45 -1.10 -9.35
N HIS A 434 45.13 -1.27 -9.48
CA HIS A 434 44.42 -2.49 -9.05
C HIS A 434 43.62 -3.17 -10.18
N ASN A 435 43.98 -2.94 -11.44
CA ASN A 435 43.30 -3.49 -12.63
C ASN A 435 41.81 -3.12 -12.70
N LEU A 436 41.44 -1.91 -12.29
CA LEU A 436 40.05 -1.45 -12.33
C LEU A 436 39.88 -0.37 -13.41
N ILE A 437 38.74 -0.37 -14.10
CA ILE A 437 38.36 0.64 -15.10
C ILE A 437 37.12 1.38 -14.58
N ALA A 438 37.15 2.71 -14.59
CA ALA A 438 36.03 3.52 -14.17
C ALA A 438 34.88 3.51 -15.19
N SER A 439 33.66 3.45 -14.69
CA SER A 439 32.42 3.77 -15.39
C SER A 439 31.60 4.69 -14.49
N MET A 440 30.90 5.68 -15.01
CA MET A 440 30.10 6.59 -14.17
C MET A 440 28.71 6.84 -14.73
N SER A 441 27.72 6.87 -13.84
CA SER A 441 26.33 7.22 -14.17
C SER A 441 26.23 8.61 -14.78
N ARG A 442 25.18 8.85 -15.58
CA ARG A 442 24.84 10.21 -15.98
C ARG A 442 24.36 11.00 -14.76
N ARG A 443 24.73 12.28 -14.68
CA ARG A 443 24.34 13.14 -13.56
C ARG A 443 22.82 13.14 -13.36
N GLY A 444 22.38 12.86 -12.12
CA GLY A 444 20.97 12.86 -11.74
C GLY A 444 20.16 11.64 -12.22
N ASN A 445 20.80 10.63 -12.80
CA ASN A 445 20.13 9.45 -13.33
C ASN A 445 20.30 8.23 -12.40
N CYS A 446 19.45 8.15 -11.38
CA CYS A 446 19.38 7.04 -10.42
C CYS A 446 19.32 5.63 -11.07
N HIS A 447 18.75 5.54 -12.29
CA HIS A 447 18.62 4.27 -13.00
C HIS A 447 19.93 3.72 -13.52
N ASP A 448 20.96 4.56 -13.69
CA ASP A 448 22.27 4.11 -14.17
C ASP A 448 23.02 3.32 -13.07
N ASN A 449 22.68 3.54 -11.79
CA ASN A 449 23.23 2.83 -10.63
C ASN A 449 22.19 1.99 -9.86
N ALA A 450 21.18 1.48 -10.57
CA ALA A 450 19.98 0.88 -9.96
C ALA A 450 20.27 -0.32 -9.02
N VAL A 451 21.36 -1.07 -9.23
CA VAL A 451 21.74 -2.22 -8.40
C VAL A 451 22.17 -1.79 -7.00
N ALA A 452 23.02 -0.77 -6.88
CA ALA A 452 23.39 -0.21 -5.58
C ALA A 452 22.20 0.43 -4.87
N GLU A 453 21.37 1.17 -5.60
CA GLU A 453 20.15 1.76 -5.03
C GLU A 453 19.19 0.69 -4.49
N SER A 454 19.03 -0.41 -5.23
CA SER A 454 18.20 -1.54 -4.82
C SER A 454 18.75 -2.15 -3.52
N PHE A 455 20.05 -2.42 -3.45
CA PHE A 455 20.69 -2.90 -2.22
C PHE A 455 20.45 -1.95 -1.04
N PHE A 456 20.68 -0.65 -1.20
CA PHE A 456 20.48 0.30 -0.11
C PHE A 456 19.03 0.41 0.35
N GLN A 457 18.06 0.30 -0.57
CA GLN A 457 16.66 0.22 -0.19
C GLN A 457 16.39 -1.05 0.62
N LEU A 458 16.96 -2.20 0.23
CA LEU A 458 16.84 -3.46 0.98
C LEU A 458 17.44 -3.33 2.38
N LEU A 459 18.70 -2.91 2.50
CA LEU A 459 19.38 -2.70 3.78
C LEU A 459 18.58 -1.74 4.67
N LYS A 460 18.15 -0.60 4.11
CA LYS A 460 17.37 0.38 4.88
C LYS A 460 16.02 -0.17 5.30
N ARG A 461 15.35 -0.96 4.47
CA ARG A 461 14.05 -1.58 4.76
C ARG A 461 14.14 -2.68 5.81
N GLU A 462 15.17 -3.52 5.72
CA GLU A 462 15.31 -4.77 6.49
C GLU A 462 16.04 -4.58 7.81
N ARG A 463 16.85 -3.52 7.93
CA ARG A 463 17.65 -3.24 9.13
C ARG A 463 17.49 -1.82 9.65
N ILE A 464 17.76 -0.80 8.84
CA ILE A 464 17.97 0.57 9.34
C ILE A 464 16.68 1.30 9.73
N ARG A 465 15.58 1.20 8.95
CA ARG A 465 14.33 1.96 9.20
C ARG A 465 13.57 1.48 10.44
N ARG A 466 13.95 0.34 11.01
CA ARG A 466 13.29 -0.28 12.18
C ARG A 466 13.92 0.10 13.51
N ARG A 467 15.06 0.83 13.50
CA ARG A 467 15.78 1.21 14.72
C ARG A 467 16.63 2.46 14.53
N THR A 468 16.85 3.22 15.60
CA THR A 468 17.87 4.27 15.62
C THR A 468 19.04 3.79 16.48
N TYR A 469 20.26 3.80 15.95
CA TYR A 469 21.43 3.28 16.66
C TYR A 469 21.96 4.29 17.67
N GLN A 470 22.28 3.82 18.89
CA GLN A 470 22.88 4.65 19.93
C GLN A 470 24.27 5.13 19.53
N THR A 471 25.12 4.24 19.02
CA THR A 471 26.50 4.58 18.60
C THR A 471 26.73 4.23 17.13
N ARG A 472 27.77 4.83 16.52
CA ARG A 472 28.22 4.47 15.17
C ARG A 472 28.73 3.03 15.09
N ASP A 473 29.36 2.54 16.16
CA ASP A 473 29.86 1.17 16.20
C ASP A 473 28.74 0.14 16.25
N ALA A 474 27.64 0.42 16.98
CA ALA A 474 26.45 -0.43 16.95
C ALA A 474 25.83 -0.49 15.54
N ALA A 475 25.81 0.63 14.81
CA ALA A 475 25.37 0.64 13.42
C ALA A 475 26.32 -0.17 12.52
N ARG A 476 27.63 -0.08 12.75
CA ARG A 476 28.64 -0.83 12.00
C ARG A 476 28.52 -2.33 12.20
N GLN A 477 28.33 -2.79 13.43
CA GLN A 477 28.17 -4.21 13.76
C GLN A 477 26.91 -4.79 13.10
N ASP A 478 25.77 -4.10 13.19
CA ASP A 478 24.53 -4.59 12.58
C ASP A 478 24.57 -4.62 11.03
N VAL A 479 25.28 -3.66 10.42
CA VAL A 479 25.54 -3.68 8.97
C VAL A 479 26.50 -4.82 8.59
N PHE A 480 27.54 -5.07 9.40
CA PHE A 480 28.42 -6.22 9.22
C PHE A 480 27.61 -7.52 9.23
N ASP A 481 26.80 -7.74 10.27
CA ASP A 481 25.99 -8.95 10.41
C ASP A 481 25.01 -9.09 9.25
N TYR A 482 24.37 -8.00 8.83
CA TYR A 482 23.47 -8.04 7.69
C TYR A 482 24.17 -8.42 6.40
N ILE A 483 25.33 -7.85 6.10
CA ILE A 483 26.03 -8.11 4.83
C ILE A 483 26.64 -9.52 4.83
N GLU A 484 27.41 -9.84 5.87
CA GLU A 484 28.28 -11.02 5.90
C GLU A 484 27.53 -12.28 6.34
N MET A 485 26.55 -12.15 7.23
CA MET A 485 25.85 -13.31 7.80
C MET A 485 24.47 -13.56 7.19
N PHE A 486 23.89 -12.59 6.47
CA PHE A 486 22.55 -12.72 5.90
C PHE A 486 22.47 -12.44 4.40
N TYR A 487 22.82 -11.24 3.96
CA TYR A 487 22.66 -10.80 2.58
C TYR A 487 23.46 -11.68 1.61
N ASN A 488 24.75 -11.85 1.84
CA ASN A 488 25.59 -12.67 0.97
C ASN A 488 25.30 -14.18 1.05
N PRO A 489 25.19 -14.81 2.24
CA PRO A 489 25.10 -16.27 2.34
C PRO A 489 23.68 -16.83 2.32
N THR A 490 22.65 -16.04 2.61
CA THR A 490 21.30 -16.58 2.89
C THR A 490 20.21 -15.90 2.09
N ARG A 491 20.35 -14.62 1.81
CA ARG A 491 19.28 -13.84 1.20
C ARG A 491 19.11 -14.22 -0.26
N LYS A 492 17.92 -14.67 -0.65
CA LYS A 492 17.58 -15.03 -2.05
C LYS A 492 17.38 -13.80 -2.93
N HIS A 493 17.82 -13.91 -4.19
CA HIS A 493 17.65 -12.89 -5.23
C HIS A 493 16.93 -13.46 -6.44
N THR A 494 15.90 -12.76 -6.93
CA THR A 494 15.15 -13.16 -8.13
C THR A 494 16.05 -13.28 -9.36
N ASN A 495 16.99 -12.35 -9.56
CA ASN A 495 17.98 -12.41 -10.66
C ASN A 495 18.89 -13.66 -10.58
N ASN A 496 19.04 -14.26 -9.40
CA ASN A 496 19.88 -15.44 -9.20
C ASN A 496 19.05 -16.74 -9.23
N GLY A 497 17.81 -16.70 -9.73
CA GLY A 497 16.90 -17.85 -9.69
C GLY A 497 16.58 -18.30 -8.28
N MET A 498 16.36 -17.35 -7.36
CA MET A 498 16.06 -17.59 -5.93
C MET A 498 17.21 -18.21 -5.12
N LEU A 499 18.45 -18.08 -5.59
CA LEU A 499 19.64 -18.43 -4.82
C LEU A 499 20.23 -17.21 -4.10
N SER A 500 20.96 -17.46 -3.02
CA SER A 500 21.79 -16.43 -2.39
C SER A 500 22.97 -16.06 -3.30
N PRO A 501 23.59 -14.87 -3.15
CA PRO A 501 24.76 -14.52 -3.93
C PRO A 501 25.88 -15.55 -3.84
N VAL A 502 26.11 -16.12 -2.65
CA VAL A 502 27.12 -17.17 -2.44
C VAL A 502 26.70 -18.49 -3.09
N ASP A 503 25.45 -18.93 -2.91
CA ASP A 503 24.98 -20.20 -3.48
C ASP A 503 24.90 -20.17 -5.01
N TYR A 504 24.55 -19.01 -5.57
CA TYR A 504 24.53 -18.79 -7.01
C TYR A 504 25.94 -18.93 -7.60
N GLU A 505 26.94 -18.26 -7.00
CA GLU A 505 28.33 -18.42 -7.42
C GLU A 505 28.79 -19.87 -7.30
N PHE A 506 28.47 -20.54 -6.19
CA PHE A 506 28.84 -21.93 -5.96
C PHE A 506 28.21 -22.88 -6.99
N LYS A 507 26.92 -22.71 -7.30
CA LYS A 507 26.22 -23.49 -8.33
C LYS A 507 26.84 -23.29 -9.69
N GLN A 508 27.13 -22.05 -10.08
CA GLN A 508 27.74 -21.75 -11.38
C GLN A 508 29.15 -22.28 -11.50
N GLN A 509 29.95 -22.24 -10.43
CA GLN A 509 31.27 -22.89 -10.39
C GLN A 509 31.17 -24.40 -10.59
N ARG A 510 30.18 -25.06 -9.99
CA ARG A 510 29.95 -26.51 -10.17
C ARG A 510 29.50 -26.86 -11.59
N MET A 511 28.65 -26.04 -12.20
CA MET A 511 28.22 -26.23 -13.60
C MET A 511 29.40 -26.08 -14.57
N ASN A 512 30.18 -25.00 -14.41
CA ASN A 512 31.40 -24.78 -15.21
C ASN A 512 32.44 -25.90 -15.03
N ALA A 513 32.60 -26.44 -13.82
CA ALA A 513 33.50 -27.57 -13.56
C ALA A 513 32.98 -28.91 -14.15
N ALA A 514 31.67 -29.03 -14.33
CA ALA A 514 31.02 -30.19 -14.96
C ALA A 514 30.94 -30.08 -16.50
N GLY A 515 31.38 -28.96 -17.09
CA GLY A 515 31.39 -28.74 -18.54
C GLY A 515 30.01 -28.46 -19.16
N VAL A 516 29.05 -27.98 -18.36
CA VAL A 516 27.69 -27.63 -18.78
C VAL A 516 27.46 -26.14 -18.70
#